data_AF-A0A662NUQ1-F1
#
_entry.id   AF-A0A662NUQ1-F1
#
_cell.length_a   1.000
_cell.length_b   1.000
_cell.length_c   1.000
_cell.angle_alpha   90.00
_cell.angle_beta   90.00
_cell.angle_gamma   90.00
#
_symmetry.space_group_name_H-M   'P 1'
#
loop_
_entity.id
_entity.type
_entity.pdbx_description
1 polymer ?
#
loop_
_entity_poly.entity_id
_entity_poly.type
_entity_poly.pdbx_seq_one_letter_code
_entity_poly.pdbx_strand_id
1 'polypeptide(L)'
;MEIKIPFIIFEVHGEEYAIDAYFSKKLEKIERISTLIRRTDFPRAFPEGSLEPLLKEEELENFLKSLFYEVAKISGQTFDERLRHMRRWNLWRFLGVPTGFRRHLEEDEKLSSASREAMLSLSILQRVLGVKNADKLGDVIIIPKGYAYYVIRVEGGEIRNEKGEIDRIYTSLLKIDEGFRKALKP
;
A
#
# COMPACT_ATOMS: atom_id res chain seq x y z
N MET A 1 -9.81 21.72 -2.12
CA MET A 1 -9.59 21.21 -3.50
C MET A 1 -10.34 19.89 -3.63
N GLU A 2 -11.21 19.75 -4.63
CA GLU A 2 -11.94 18.50 -4.89
C GLU A 2 -11.25 17.71 -5.99
N ILE A 3 -11.09 16.40 -5.80
CA ILE A 3 -10.46 15.49 -6.75
C ILE A 3 -11.33 14.24 -6.89
N LYS A 4 -11.56 13.82 -8.13
CA LYS A 4 -12.34 12.63 -8.47
C LYS A 4 -11.36 11.55 -8.94
N ILE A 5 -11.19 10.51 -8.12
CA ILE A 5 -10.16 9.48 -8.30
C ILE A 5 -10.79 8.25 -8.97
N PRO A 6 -10.21 7.74 -10.07
CA PRO A 6 -10.64 6.50 -10.68
C PRO A 6 -10.23 5.31 -9.83
N PHE A 7 -11.13 4.35 -9.68
CA PHE A 7 -10.88 3.03 -9.08
C PHE A 7 -11.22 1.96 -10.11
N ILE A 8 -10.48 0.86 -10.12
CA ILE A 8 -10.88 -0.37 -10.82
C ILE A 8 -11.56 -1.28 -9.81
N ILE A 9 -12.80 -1.67 -10.10
CA ILE A 9 -13.52 -2.71 -9.37
C ILE A 9 -13.08 -4.07 -9.93
N PHE A 10 -12.83 -5.02 -9.05
CA PHE A 10 -12.44 -6.38 -9.43
C PHE A 10 -12.94 -7.40 -8.42
N GLU A 11 -13.10 -8.63 -8.90
CA GLU A 11 -13.53 -9.77 -8.10
C GLU A 11 -12.37 -10.76 -7.95
N VAL A 12 -12.18 -11.26 -6.73
CA VAL A 12 -11.27 -12.37 -6.41
C VAL A 12 -11.97 -13.30 -5.44
N HIS A 13 -12.05 -14.59 -5.77
CA HIS A 13 -12.71 -15.61 -4.95
C HIS A 13 -14.15 -15.26 -4.52
N GLY A 14 -14.93 -14.61 -5.39
CA GLY A 14 -16.30 -14.20 -5.13
C GLY A 14 -16.45 -12.96 -4.23
N GLU A 15 -15.35 -12.33 -3.83
CA GLU A 15 -15.35 -11.07 -3.08
C GLU A 15 -14.97 -9.91 -4.01
N GLU A 16 -15.74 -8.82 -3.94
CA GLU A 16 -15.49 -7.61 -4.72
C GLU A 16 -14.59 -6.63 -3.95
N TYR A 17 -13.59 -6.11 -4.64
CA TYR A 17 -12.64 -5.13 -4.16
C TYR A 17 -12.52 -4.01 -5.19
N ALA A 18 -11.96 -2.88 -4.75
CA ALA A 18 -11.61 -1.79 -5.64
C ALA A 18 -10.22 -1.28 -5.31
N ILE A 19 -9.42 -0.98 -6.34
CA ILE A 19 -8.09 -0.38 -6.21
C ILE A 19 -8.06 0.97 -6.92
N ASP A 20 -7.44 1.94 -6.27
CA ASP A 20 -7.16 3.26 -6.85
C ASP A 20 -6.32 3.10 -8.13
N ALA A 21 -6.84 3.59 -9.25
CA ALA A 21 -6.22 3.45 -10.56
C ALA A 21 -5.29 4.61 -10.93
N TYR A 22 -5.18 5.65 -10.10
CA TYR A 22 -4.32 6.80 -10.35
C TYR A 22 -3.11 6.82 -9.40
N PHE A 23 -3.36 6.88 -8.10
CA PHE A 23 -2.29 7.00 -7.09
C PHE A 23 -1.49 5.71 -6.94
N SER A 24 -2.04 4.55 -7.28
CA SER A 24 -1.30 3.27 -7.26
C SER A 24 -0.03 3.27 -8.12
N LYS A 25 0.02 4.09 -9.17
CA LYS A 25 1.22 4.26 -10.03
C LYS A 25 2.10 5.45 -9.62
N LYS A 26 1.75 6.17 -8.56
CA LYS A 26 2.40 7.42 -8.14
C LYS A 26 2.99 7.39 -6.73
N LEU A 27 2.67 6.38 -5.91
CA LEU A 27 3.24 6.26 -4.57
C LEU A 27 4.75 6.04 -4.63
N GLU A 28 5.47 6.63 -3.67
CA GLU A 28 6.92 6.50 -3.56
C GLU A 28 7.35 5.10 -3.08
N LYS A 29 6.59 4.53 -2.14
CA LYS A 29 6.82 3.17 -1.63
C LYS A 29 5.78 2.20 -2.17
N ILE A 30 6.26 1.09 -2.73
CA ILE A 30 5.39 0.08 -3.33
C ILE A 30 4.49 -0.61 -2.29
N GLU A 31 4.98 -0.80 -1.07
CA GLU A 31 4.24 -1.44 0.03
C GLU A 31 2.95 -0.69 0.36
N ARG A 32 2.93 0.64 0.15
CA ARG A 32 1.76 1.48 0.44
C ARG A 32 0.63 1.30 -0.55
N ILE A 33 0.90 0.77 -1.75
CA ILE A 33 -0.12 0.56 -2.79
C ILE A 33 -1.21 -0.39 -2.29
N SER A 34 -0.85 -1.40 -1.51
CA SER A 34 -1.80 -2.33 -0.89
C SER A 34 -2.91 -1.63 -0.10
N THR A 35 -2.60 -0.49 0.54
CA THR A 35 -3.55 0.28 1.35
C THR A 35 -4.61 0.99 0.50
N LEU A 36 -4.37 1.13 -0.80
CA LEU A 36 -5.32 1.70 -1.75
C LEU A 36 -6.40 0.68 -2.19
N ILE A 37 -6.25 -0.59 -1.81
CA ILE A 37 -7.27 -1.62 -2.05
C ILE A 37 -8.33 -1.52 -0.95
N ARG A 38 -9.60 -1.43 -1.35
CA ARG A 38 -10.74 -1.23 -0.46
C ARG A 38 -11.82 -2.27 -0.74
N ARG A 39 -12.52 -2.68 0.33
CA ARG A 39 -13.79 -3.40 0.24
C ARG A 39 -14.90 -2.36 0.28
N THR A 40 -15.49 -2.02 -0.85
CA THR A 40 -16.67 -1.17 -0.88
C THR A 40 -17.32 -1.23 -2.25
N ASP A 41 -18.63 -0.98 -2.26
CA ASP A 41 -19.38 -0.65 -3.45
C ASP A 41 -19.18 0.85 -3.73
N PHE A 42 -18.32 1.18 -4.68
CA PHE A 42 -18.13 2.56 -5.12
C PHE A 42 -19.19 2.92 -6.16
N PRO A 43 -19.66 4.18 -6.19
CA PRO A 43 -20.52 4.64 -7.28
C PRO A 43 -19.84 4.41 -8.64
N ARG A 44 -20.47 3.61 -9.50
CA ARG A 44 -20.00 3.29 -10.87
C ARG A 44 -20.25 4.43 -11.86
N ALA A 45 -20.52 5.63 -11.37
CA ALA A 45 -20.76 6.82 -12.17
C ALA A 45 -19.44 7.46 -12.60
N PHE A 46 -19.37 7.95 -13.84
CA PHE A 46 -18.20 8.63 -14.41
C PHE A 46 -18.45 10.15 -14.44
N PRO A 47 -18.16 10.88 -13.35
CA PRO A 47 -18.32 12.32 -13.34
C PRO A 47 -17.28 12.99 -14.24
N GLU A 48 -17.67 14.03 -14.95
CA GLU A 48 -16.75 14.89 -15.72
C GLU A 48 -15.66 15.49 -14.82
N GLY A 49 -14.46 15.68 -15.37
CA GLY A 49 -13.31 16.22 -14.65
C GLY A 49 -12.63 15.21 -13.71
N SER A 50 -12.84 13.91 -13.93
CA SER A 50 -12.14 12.87 -13.20
C SER A 50 -10.70 12.70 -13.65
N LEU A 51 -9.82 12.33 -12.72
CA LEU A 51 -8.45 11.96 -13.07
C LEU A 51 -8.46 10.76 -14.02
N GLU A 52 -7.53 10.77 -14.98
CA GLU A 52 -7.38 9.65 -15.91
C GLU A 52 -6.78 8.44 -15.19
N PRO A 53 -7.36 7.22 -15.37
CA PRO A 53 -6.78 6.02 -14.78
C PRO A 53 -5.43 5.72 -15.42
N LEU A 54 -4.39 5.59 -14.59
CA LEU A 54 -3.04 5.21 -14.99
C LEU A 54 -2.84 3.70 -14.96
N LEU A 55 -3.53 3.01 -14.06
CA LEU A 55 -3.70 1.56 -14.07
C LEU A 55 -4.92 1.22 -14.94
N LYS A 56 -4.77 0.33 -15.92
CA LYS A 56 -5.84 -0.17 -16.78
C LYS A 56 -6.36 -1.53 -16.31
N GLU A 57 -7.60 -1.86 -16.67
CA GLU A 57 -8.23 -3.14 -16.32
C GLU A 57 -7.45 -4.36 -16.84
N GLU A 58 -6.94 -4.26 -18.08
CA GLU A 58 -6.19 -5.34 -18.74
C GLU A 58 -4.85 -5.67 -18.07
N GLU A 59 -4.25 -4.71 -17.37
CA GLU A 59 -2.99 -4.92 -16.63
C GLU A 59 -3.22 -5.23 -15.15
N LEU A 60 -4.46 -5.16 -14.65
CA LEU A 60 -4.78 -5.27 -13.23
C LEU A 60 -4.25 -6.57 -12.62
N GLU A 61 -4.49 -7.70 -13.29
CA GLU A 61 -4.09 -9.01 -12.76
C GLU A 61 -2.57 -9.09 -12.59
N ASN A 62 -1.84 -8.75 -13.67
CA ASN A 62 -0.38 -8.74 -13.66
C ASN A 62 0.18 -7.74 -12.66
N PHE A 63 -0.45 -6.58 -12.52
CA PHE A 63 -0.07 -5.55 -11.56
C PHE A 63 -0.19 -6.05 -10.12
N LEU A 64 -1.33 -6.65 -9.75
CA LEU A 64 -1.55 -7.15 -8.39
C LEU A 64 -0.65 -8.35 -8.05
N LYS A 65 -0.43 -9.26 -9.01
CA LYS A 65 0.51 -10.39 -8.83
C LYS A 65 1.94 -9.88 -8.65
N SER A 66 2.38 -8.92 -9.47
CA SER A 66 3.72 -8.31 -9.36
C SER A 66 3.88 -7.57 -8.04
N LEU A 67 2.88 -6.79 -7.64
CA LEU A 67 2.84 -6.10 -6.36
C LEU A 67 3.01 -7.08 -5.19
N PHE A 68 2.32 -8.22 -5.21
CA PHE A 68 2.50 -9.26 -4.20
C PHE A 68 3.94 -9.77 -4.15
N TYR A 69 4.53 -10.15 -5.30
CA TYR A 69 5.90 -10.66 -5.35
C TYR A 69 6.91 -9.65 -4.78
N GLU A 70 6.80 -8.38 -5.16
CA GLU A 70 7.70 -7.33 -4.71
C GLU A 70 7.55 -7.06 -3.22
N VAL A 71 6.33 -6.94 -2.72
CA VAL A 71 6.05 -6.73 -1.29
C VAL A 71 6.50 -7.94 -0.45
N ALA A 72 6.28 -9.16 -0.93
CA ALA A 72 6.75 -10.38 -0.25
C ALA A 72 8.28 -10.40 -0.13
N LYS A 73 8.99 -10.03 -1.20
CA LYS A 73 10.45 -9.91 -1.20
C LYS A 73 10.93 -8.85 -0.22
N ILE A 74 10.35 -7.65 -0.24
CA ILE A 74 10.71 -6.56 0.67
C ILE A 74 10.43 -6.94 2.13
N SER A 75 9.29 -7.59 2.40
CA SER A 75 8.94 -8.07 3.73
C SER A 75 9.97 -9.09 4.25
N GLY A 76 10.47 -10.00 3.40
CA GLY A 76 11.54 -10.92 3.77
C GLY A 76 12.87 -10.21 4.04
N GLN A 77 13.27 -9.30 3.14
CA GLN A 77 14.54 -8.57 3.25
C GLN A 77 14.60 -7.69 4.51
N THR A 78 13.56 -6.90 4.77
CA THR A 78 13.48 -6.01 5.94
C THR A 78 13.46 -6.80 7.25
N PHE A 79 12.80 -7.97 7.27
CA PHE A 79 12.83 -8.87 8.41
C PHE A 79 14.23 -9.46 8.66
N ASP A 80 14.90 -9.94 7.62
CA ASP A 80 16.25 -10.49 7.71
C ASP A 80 17.29 -9.44 8.12
N GLU A 81 17.15 -8.20 7.66
CA GLU A 81 17.99 -7.08 8.09
C GLU A 81 17.84 -6.79 9.58
N ARG A 82 16.60 -6.72 10.07
CA ARG A 82 16.32 -6.55 11.50
C ARG A 82 16.92 -7.70 12.32
N LEU A 83 16.73 -8.94 11.90
CA LEU A 83 17.31 -10.11 12.58
C LEU A 83 18.85 -10.05 12.61
N ARG A 84 19.49 -9.69 11.50
CA ARG A 84 20.96 -9.54 11.44
C ARG A 84 21.44 -8.44 12.38
N HIS A 85 20.76 -7.29 12.41
CA HIS A 85 21.06 -6.19 13.34
C HIS A 85 20.96 -6.65 14.79
N MET A 86 19.84 -7.26 15.16
CA MET A 86 19.61 -7.77 16.52
C MET A 86 20.66 -8.82 16.92
N ARG A 87 21.02 -9.75 16.03
CA ARG A 87 22.06 -10.77 16.30
C ARG A 87 23.42 -10.13 16.56
N ARG A 88 23.84 -9.19 15.71
CA ARG A 88 25.12 -8.48 15.88
C ARG A 88 25.13 -7.69 17.19
N TRP A 89 24.06 -6.97 17.48
CA TRP A 89 23.97 -6.19 18.70
C TRP A 89 23.96 -7.07 19.95
N ASN A 90 23.25 -8.21 19.93
CA ASN A 90 23.28 -9.20 21.01
C ASN A 90 24.69 -9.75 21.24
N LEU A 91 25.44 -10.03 20.18
CA LEU A 91 26.81 -10.51 20.29
C LEU A 91 27.71 -9.47 20.96
N TRP A 92 27.62 -8.20 20.56
CA TRP A 92 28.40 -7.12 21.19
C TRP A 92 28.03 -6.91 22.66
N ARG A 93 26.75 -7.00 23.00
CA ARG A 93 26.27 -6.95 24.39
C ARG A 93 26.81 -8.12 25.22
N PHE A 94 26.82 -9.33 24.65
CA PHE A 94 27.39 -10.51 25.30
C PHE A 94 28.90 -10.38 25.54
N LEU A 95 29.63 -9.79 24.58
CA LEU A 95 31.08 -9.56 24.68
C LEU A 95 31.46 -8.33 25.54
N GLY A 96 30.49 -7.63 26.14
CA GLY A 96 30.74 -6.46 26.98
C GLY A 96 31.27 -5.23 26.23
N VAL A 97 31.14 -5.19 24.90
CA VAL A 97 31.66 -4.07 24.09
C VAL A 97 30.63 -2.93 24.10
N PRO A 98 31.01 -1.70 24.52
CA PRO A 98 30.10 -0.56 24.55
C PRO A 98 29.87 0.00 23.14
N THR A 99 29.09 -0.71 22.34
CA THR A 99 28.59 -0.22 21.05
C THR A 99 27.35 0.65 21.34
N GLY A 100 27.50 1.98 21.26
CA GLY A 100 26.54 2.99 21.74
C GLY A 100 25.05 2.61 21.68
N PHE A 101 24.43 2.41 22.84
CA PHE A 101 23.07 1.89 23.01
C PHE A 101 22.01 2.69 22.24
N ARG A 102 22.06 4.02 22.31
CA ARG A 102 21.07 4.91 21.65
C ARG A 102 21.07 4.71 20.13
N ARG A 103 22.25 4.57 19.52
CA ARG A 103 22.40 4.35 18.09
C ARG A 103 21.74 3.03 17.66
N HIS A 104 21.99 1.94 18.39
CA HIS A 104 21.38 0.65 18.06
C HIS A 104 19.87 0.64 18.27
N LEU A 105 19.38 1.39 19.26
CA LEU A 105 17.94 1.56 19.51
C LEU A 105 17.26 2.31 18.36
N GLU A 106 17.81 3.43 17.92
CA GLU A 106 17.29 4.20 16.78
C GLU A 106 17.30 3.38 15.48
N GLU A 107 18.35 2.57 15.26
CA GLU A 107 18.46 1.69 14.11
C GLU A 107 17.44 0.54 14.15
N ASP A 108 17.24 -0.09 15.33
CA ASP A 108 16.22 -1.12 15.49
C ASP A 108 14.80 -0.55 15.32
N GLU A 109 14.53 0.66 15.81
CA GLU A 109 13.23 1.32 15.64
C GLU A 109 12.91 1.57 14.16
N LYS A 110 13.90 2.04 13.39
CA LYS A 110 13.77 2.23 11.93
C LYS A 110 13.51 0.91 11.21
N LEU A 111 14.31 -0.12 11.48
CA LEU A 111 14.15 -1.45 10.87
C LEU A 111 12.82 -2.10 11.25
N SER A 112 12.40 -1.96 12.50
CA SER A 112 11.10 -2.44 13.00
C SER A 112 9.93 -1.73 12.33
N SER A 113 10.02 -0.41 12.13
CA SER A 113 9.00 0.36 11.41
C SER A 113 8.84 -0.11 9.97
N ALA A 114 9.96 -0.21 9.23
CA ALA A 114 9.95 -0.68 7.84
C ALA A 114 9.45 -2.13 7.72
N SER A 115 9.91 -3.02 8.59
CA SER A 115 9.48 -4.42 8.61
C SER A 115 7.97 -4.54 8.88
N ARG A 116 7.42 -3.74 9.80
CA ARG A 116 5.97 -3.72 10.07
C ARG A 116 5.17 -3.21 8.88
N GLU A 117 5.60 -2.13 8.23
CA GLU A 117 4.93 -1.58 7.04
C GLU A 117 4.85 -2.62 5.92
N ALA A 118 5.96 -3.29 5.62
CA ALA A 118 6.01 -4.34 4.60
C ALA A 118 5.16 -5.57 4.95
N MET A 119 5.20 -6.03 6.20
CA MET A 119 4.38 -7.16 6.66
C MET A 119 2.88 -6.86 6.61
N LEU A 120 2.47 -5.66 7.00
CA LEU A 120 1.06 -5.25 6.93
C LEU A 120 0.59 -5.17 5.48
N SER A 121 1.43 -4.61 4.60
CA SER A 121 1.16 -4.58 3.16
C SER A 121 0.97 -5.98 2.59
N LEU A 122 1.88 -6.91 2.91
CA LEU A 122 1.77 -8.30 2.49
C LEU A 122 0.49 -8.94 3.02
N SER A 123 0.12 -8.67 4.28
CA SER A 123 -1.09 -9.23 4.89
C SER A 123 -2.38 -8.78 4.20
N ILE A 124 -2.42 -7.53 3.70
CA ILE A 124 -3.54 -7.02 2.92
C ILE A 124 -3.62 -7.78 1.60
N LEU A 125 -2.51 -7.93 0.88
CA LEU A 125 -2.46 -8.62 -0.40
C LEU A 125 -2.79 -10.11 -0.26
N GLN A 126 -2.29 -10.77 0.79
CA GLN A 126 -2.64 -12.16 1.12
C GLN A 126 -4.15 -12.33 1.34
N ARG A 127 -4.77 -11.37 2.03
CA ARG A 127 -6.22 -11.39 2.27
C ARG A 127 -7.03 -11.13 1.00
N VAL A 128 -6.62 -10.15 0.19
CA VAL A 128 -7.31 -9.77 -1.05
C VAL A 128 -7.21 -10.89 -2.08
N LEU A 129 -6.01 -11.44 -2.27
CA LEU A 129 -5.73 -12.45 -3.29
C LEU A 129 -6.02 -13.89 -2.81
N GLY A 130 -6.40 -14.09 -1.55
CA GLY A 130 -6.71 -15.42 -1.01
C GLY A 130 -5.51 -16.38 -0.90
N VAL A 131 -4.28 -15.86 -0.98
CA VAL A 131 -3.05 -16.67 -0.96
C VAL A 131 -2.17 -16.35 0.23
N LYS A 132 -1.46 -17.35 0.75
CA LYS A 132 -0.48 -17.15 1.83
C LYS A 132 0.92 -16.82 1.29
N ASN A 133 1.26 -17.40 0.16
CA ASN A 133 2.62 -17.40 -0.36
C ASN A 133 2.59 -17.21 -1.88
N ALA A 134 3.72 -16.78 -2.43
CA ALA A 134 3.84 -16.37 -3.82
C ALA A 134 3.79 -17.54 -4.83
N ASP A 135 4.00 -18.78 -4.37
CA ASP A 135 3.87 -20.01 -5.17
C ASP A 135 2.43 -20.24 -5.65
N LYS A 136 1.43 -19.75 -4.90
CA LYS A 136 0.01 -19.94 -5.21
C LYS A 136 -0.61 -18.81 -6.03
N LEU A 137 0.16 -17.76 -6.35
CA LEU A 137 -0.34 -16.61 -7.12
C LEU A 137 -0.75 -16.99 -8.54
N GLY A 138 -0.10 -17.98 -9.15
CA GLY A 138 -0.39 -18.41 -10.52
C GLY A 138 -1.86 -18.79 -10.70
N ASP A 139 -2.45 -19.44 -9.70
CA ASP A 139 -3.81 -19.97 -9.73
C ASP A 139 -4.88 -18.92 -9.37
N VAL A 140 -4.47 -17.72 -8.94
CA VAL A 140 -5.41 -16.65 -8.58
C VAL A 140 -5.97 -16.02 -9.85
N ILE A 141 -7.29 -16.09 -10.00
CA ILE A 141 -8.02 -15.44 -11.09
C ILE A 141 -8.56 -14.11 -10.56
N ILE A 142 -8.22 -13.01 -11.23
CA ILE A 142 -8.64 -11.66 -10.89
C ILE A 142 -9.51 -11.16 -12.03
N ILE A 143 -10.78 -10.86 -11.76
CA ILE A 143 -11.75 -10.50 -12.80
C ILE A 143 -12.08 -9.00 -12.67
N PRO A 144 -11.59 -8.12 -13.57
CA PRO A 144 -12.03 -6.73 -13.62
C PRO A 144 -13.54 -6.62 -13.88
N LYS A 145 -14.20 -5.68 -13.22
CA LYS A 145 -15.67 -5.47 -13.28
C LYS A 145 -16.07 -4.08 -13.77
N GLY A 146 -15.12 -3.22 -14.10
CA GLY A 146 -15.38 -1.83 -14.48
C GLY A 146 -14.60 -0.84 -13.64
N TYR A 147 -14.70 0.44 -14.01
CA TYR A 147 -14.25 1.53 -13.17
C TYR A 147 -15.38 2.08 -12.28
N ALA A 148 -14.97 2.67 -11.18
CA ALA A 148 -15.79 3.51 -10.32
C ALA A 148 -14.99 4.74 -9.90
N TYR A 149 -15.65 5.71 -9.27
CA TYR A 149 -15.00 6.94 -8.86
C TYR A 149 -15.23 7.25 -7.39
N TYR A 150 -14.20 7.79 -6.77
CA TYR A 150 -14.22 8.23 -5.39
C TYR A 150 -13.82 9.69 -5.31
N VAL A 151 -14.70 10.50 -4.72
CA VAL A 151 -14.48 11.94 -4.59
C VAL A 151 -13.82 12.23 -3.25
N ILE A 152 -12.72 12.97 -3.30
CA ILE A 152 -12.02 13.46 -2.12
C ILE A 152 -11.94 14.98 -2.11
N ARG A 153 -11.90 15.55 -0.90
CA ARG A 153 -11.64 16.97 -0.66
C ARG A 153 -10.43 17.13 0.25
N VAL A 154 -9.49 17.96 -0.18
CA VAL A 154 -8.34 18.34 0.63
C VAL A 154 -8.67 19.62 1.40
N GLU A 155 -8.69 19.53 2.73
CA GLU A 155 -9.07 20.60 3.66
C GLU A 155 -8.15 20.57 4.89
N GLY A 156 -7.47 21.67 5.20
CA GLY A 156 -6.73 21.81 6.47
C GLY A 156 -5.61 20.77 6.74
N GLY A 157 -5.07 20.11 5.70
CA GLY A 157 -4.09 19.03 5.85
C GLY A 157 -4.70 17.65 6.09
N GLU A 158 -6.00 17.52 5.92
CA GLU A 158 -6.77 16.27 5.95
C GLU A 158 -7.43 16.01 4.59
N ILE A 159 -7.73 14.74 4.33
CA ILE A 159 -8.49 14.33 3.15
C ILE A 159 -9.83 13.80 3.63
N ARG A 160 -10.91 14.37 3.10
CA ARG A 160 -12.30 13.99 3.39
C ARG A 160 -12.95 13.35 2.19
N ASN A 161 -13.86 12.41 2.41
CA ASN A 161 -14.68 11.79 1.38
C ASN A 161 -15.88 12.68 1.01
N GLU A 162 -16.70 12.25 0.04
CA GLU A 162 -17.91 12.99 -0.38
C GLU A 162 -18.91 13.25 0.76
N LYS A 163 -18.91 12.40 1.78
CA LYS A 163 -19.79 12.49 2.97
C LYS A 163 -19.21 13.43 4.05
N GLY A 164 -18.03 14.00 3.82
CA GLY A 164 -17.32 14.87 4.76
C GLY A 164 -16.55 14.13 5.86
N GLU A 165 -16.46 12.80 5.80
CA GLU A 165 -15.72 11.97 6.75
C GLU A 165 -14.23 11.91 6.39
N ILE A 166 -13.36 11.83 7.40
CA ILE A 166 -11.91 11.78 7.17
C ILE A 166 -11.51 10.44 6.57
N ASP A 167 -10.90 10.48 5.38
CA ASP A 167 -10.25 9.35 4.76
C ASP A 167 -8.88 9.13 5.39
N ARG A 168 -8.79 8.16 6.31
CA ARG A 168 -7.57 7.88 7.08
C ARG A 168 -6.40 7.42 6.21
N ILE A 169 -6.67 6.71 5.12
CA ILE A 169 -5.64 6.18 4.23
C ILE A 169 -5.00 7.34 3.48
N TYR A 170 -5.82 8.13 2.78
CA TYR A 170 -5.29 9.27 2.02
C TYR A 170 -4.72 10.36 2.92
N THR A 171 -5.32 10.62 4.09
CA THR A 171 -4.76 11.56 5.08
C THR A 171 -3.40 11.09 5.59
N SER A 172 -3.21 9.78 5.80
CA SER A 172 -1.90 9.23 6.17
C SER A 172 -0.90 9.38 5.03
N LEU A 173 -1.27 9.03 3.79
CA LEU A 173 -0.41 9.16 2.61
C LEU A 173 0.01 10.61 2.36
N LEU A 174 -0.90 11.57 2.56
CA LEU A 174 -0.59 13.01 2.47
C LEU A 174 0.55 13.42 3.41
N LYS A 175 0.69 12.77 4.57
CA LYS A 175 1.73 13.07 5.57
C LYS A 175 3.05 12.36 5.27
N ILE A 176 3.00 11.12 4.79
CA ILE A 176 4.17 10.21 4.79
C ILE A 176 4.73 9.86 3.40
N ASP A 177 4.03 10.19 2.31
CA ASP A 177 4.40 9.81 0.95
C ASP A 177 4.62 11.04 0.06
N GLU A 178 5.82 11.20 -0.48
CA GLU A 178 6.10 12.31 -1.41
C GLU A 178 5.44 12.14 -2.76
N GLY A 179 5.38 10.91 -3.27
CA GLY A 179 4.76 10.57 -4.54
C GLY A 179 3.29 10.98 -4.57
N PHE A 180 2.56 10.62 -3.51
CA PHE A 180 1.17 11.05 -3.31
C PHE A 180 1.03 12.57 -3.26
N ARG A 181 1.88 13.27 -2.48
CA ARG A 181 1.85 14.74 -2.37
C ARG A 181 2.12 15.44 -3.70
N LYS A 182 3.05 14.93 -4.51
CA LYS A 182 3.35 15.46 -5.85
C LYS A 182 2.18 15.23 -6.81
N ALA A 183 1.58 14.03 -6.77
CA ALA A 183 0.47 13.66 -7.64
C ALA A 183 -0.86 14.35 -7.31
N LEU A 184 -1.01 14.90 -6.09
CA LEU A 184 -2.16 15.72 -5.69
C LEU A 184 -2.21 17.11 -6.32
N LYS A 185 -1.10 17.58 -6.90
CA LYS A 185 -1.02 18.86 -7.62
C LYS A 185 -0.89 18.56 -9.12
N PRO A 186 -1.97 18.13 -9.79
CA PRO A 186 -1.93 17.80 -11.21
C PRO A 186 -1.52 18.99 -12.08
#